data_AF-A0A9D8Q462-F1
#
_entry.id   AF-A0A9D8Q462-F1
#
_cell.length_a   1.000
_cell.length_b   1.000
_cell.length_c   1.000
_cell.angle_alpha   90.00
_cell.angle_beta   90.00
_cell.angle_gamma   90.00
#
_symmetry.space_group_name_H-M   'P 1'
#
loop_
_entity.id
_entity.type
_entity.pdbx_description
1 polymer ?
#
loop_
_entity_poly.entity_id
_entity_poly.type
_entity_poly.pdbx_seq_one_letter_code
_entity_poly.pdbx_strand_id
1 'polypeptide(L)'
;MRWRLGADLGTNSLGWAVIRLDDQGAPEGVEAAGSRIFSDGREPKSGASLAGGRRDARAMRRRRDRFKQRQAALLKYLTLAGFFPADDEARRALAALDPYELRTRTLDEVCTAVRKPSSGAPAFVPARAA
;
A
#
# COMPACT_ATOMS: atom_id res chain seq x y z
N MET A 1 24.07 -1.78 -51.86
CA MET A 1 22.62 -1.49 -51.73
C MET A 1 22.40 -0.50 -50.59
N ARG A 2 21.87 0.69 -50.90
CA ARG A 2 21.40 1.65 -49.89
C ARG A 2 19.93 1.40 -49.61
N TRP A 3 19.53 1.51 -48.35
CA TRP A 3 18.12 1.40 -47.96
C TRP A 3 17.81 2.34 -46.79
N ARG A 4 16.53 2.66 -46.63
CA ARG A 4 15.98 3.43 -45.51
C ARG A 4 14.86 2.64 -44.86
N LEU A 5 14.90 2.49 -43.53
CA LEU A 5 13.82 1.90 -42.75
C LEU A 5 12.90 3.02 -42.24
N GLY A 6 11.65 2.99 -42.65
CA GLY A 6 10.57 3.70 -41.98
C GLY A 6 9.93 2.78 -40.95
N ALA A 7 9.70 3.29 -39.74
CA ALA A 7 8.98 2.57 -38.69
C ALA A 7 7.92 3.51 -38.10
N ASP A 8 6.70 3.01 -37.96
CA ASP A 8 5.57 3.68 -37.32
C ASP A 8 5.15 2.86 -36.09
N LEU A 9 5.27 3.48 -34.92
CA LEU A 9 5.03 2.82 -33.63
C LEU A 9 3.74 3.35 -33.01
N GLY A 10 2.69 2.55 -33.09
CA GLY A 10 1.42 2.78 -32.41
C GLY A 10 1.34 2.06 -31.06
N THR A 11 0.22 2.24 -30.36
CA THR A 11 -0.01 1.62 -29.04
C THR A 11 0.00 0.09 -29.08
N ASN A 12 -0.55 -0.51 -30.13
CA ASN A 12 -0.71 -1.97 -30.30
C ASN A 12 -0.21 -2.47 -31.67
N SER A 13 0.59 -1.66 -32.36
CA SER A 13 1.06 -1.95 -33.71
C SER A 13 2.43 -1.36 -33.98
N LEU A 14 3.22 -2.06 -34.78
CA LEU A 14 4.46 -1.57 -35.37
C LEU A 14 4.40 -1.80 -36.87
N GLY A 15 4.15 -0.73 -37.63
CA GLY A 15 4.28 -0.72 -39.08
C GLY A 15 5.74 -0.48 -39.47
N TRP A 16 6.23 -1.16 -40.49
CA TRP A 16 7.60 -0.94 -40.99
C TRP A 16 7.70 -1.12 -42.50
N ALA A 17 8.61 -0.38 -43.12
CA ALA A 17 8.93 -0.51 -44.54
C ALA A 17 10.43 -0.24 -44.78
N VAL A 18 11.05 -1.07 -45.59
CA VAL A 18 12.42 -0.92 -46.06
C VAL A 18 12.36 -0.46 -47.52
N ILE A 19 12.86 0.74 -47.75
CA ILE A 19 12.86 1.41 -49.05
C ILE A 19 14.29 1.36 -49.61
N ARG A 20 14.48 0.75 -50.78
CA ARG A 20 15.75 0.82 -51.52
C ARG A 20 15.96 2.24 -52.04
N LEU A 21 17.20 2.71 -51.95
CA LEU A 21 17.61 4.02 -52.43
C LEU A 21 18.59 3.89 -53.58
N ASP A 22 18.51 4.80 -54.54
CA ASP A 22 19.47 4.95 -55.62
C ASP A 22 20.80 5.56 -55.15
N ASP A 23 21.66 5.95 -56.10
CA ASP A 23 22.96 6.52 -55.80
C ASP A 23 22.93 7.95 -55.28
N GLN A 24 21.84 8.66 -55.56
CA GLN A 24 21.56 10.02 -55.13
C GLN A 24 20.77 10.06 -53.81
N GLY A 25 20.39 8.89 -53.28
CA GLY A 25 19.63 8.74 -52.03
C GLY A 25 18.13 8.93 -52.19
N ALA A 26 17.61 8.95 -53.42
CA ALA A 26 16.19 9.00 -53.70
C ALA A 26 15.56 7.59 -53.63
N PRO A 27 14.26 7.49 -53.29
CA PRO A 27 13.58 6.21 -53.20
C PRO A 27 13.42 5.56 -54.58
N GLU A 28 13.86 4.31 -54.71
CA GLU A 28 13.84 3.55 -55.96
C GLU A 28 12.84 2.38 -55.91
N GLY A 29 12.56 1.82 -54.72
CA GLY A 29 11.61 0.71 -54.58
C GLY A 29 11.38 0.28 -53.14
N VAL A 30 10.37 -0.56 -52.92
CA VAL A 30 10.07 -1.19 -51.63
C VAL A 30 10.67 -2.60 -51.63
N GLU A 31 11.60 -2.87 -50.72
CA GLU A 31 12.17 -4.23 -50.60
C GLU A 31 11.38 -5.11 -49.66
N ALA A 32 10.83 -4.52 -48.61
CA ALA A 32 10.00 -5.24 -47.67
C ALA A 32 9.11 -4.25 -46.93
N ALA A 33 7.92 -4.70 -46.56
CA ALA A 33 7.05 -3.99 -45.65
C ALA A 33 6.27 -4.99 -44.82
N GLY A 34 5.84 -4.55 -43.64
CA GLY A 34 5.04 -5.39 -42.77
C GLY A 34 4.39 -4.59 -41.65
N SER A 35 3.51 -5.28 -40.94
CA SER A 35 2.93 -4.78 -39.70
C SER A 35 2.99 -5.88 -38.65
N ARG A 36 3.46 -5.52 -37.47
CA ARG A 36 3.37 -6.37 -36.28
C ARG A 36 2.27 -5.84 -35.39
N ILE A 37 1.18 -6.59 -35.29
CA ILE A 37 0.13 -6.37 -34.29
C ILE A 37 0.49 -7.13 -33.03
N PHE A 38 0.35 -6.48 -31.88
CA PHE A 38 0.58 -7.09 -30.57
C PHE A 38 -0.55 -6.71 -29.62
N SER A 39 -0.82 -7.59 -28.66
CA SER A 39 -1.89 -7.38 -27.68
C SER A 39 -1.59 -6.16 -26.82
N ASP A 40 -2.63 -5.37 -26.56
CA ASP A 40 -2.58 -4.34 -25.53
C ASP A 40 -2.18 -4.98 -24.19
N GLY A 41 -1.24 -4.38 -23.47
CA GLY A 41 -0.82 -4.80 -22.12
C GLY A 41 -1.88 -4.51 -21.06
N ARG A 42 -3.15 -4.43 -21.46
CA ARG A 42 -4.31 -4.03 -20.68
C ARG A 42 -5.35 -5.15 -20.66
N GLU A 43 -6.16 -5.14 -19.63
CA GLU A 43 -7.26 -6.08 -19.50
C GLU A 43 -8.35 -5.74 -20.55
N PRO A 44 -8.83 -6.71 -21.34
CA PRO A 44 -9.68 -6.45 -22.51
C PRO A 44 -10.99 -5.72 -22.24
N LYS A 45 -11.57 -5.87 -21.04
CA LYS A 45 -12.88 -5.25 -20.71
C LYS A 45 -12.76 -3.89 -20.03
N SER A 46 -11.75 -3.71 -19.18
CA SER A 46 -11.58 -2.51 -18.35
C SER A 46 -10.55 -1.53 -18.87
N GLY A 47 -9.67 -1.93 -19.79
CA GLY A 47 -8.54 -1.10 -20.25
C GLY A 47 -7.51 -0.80 -19.15
N ALA A 48 -7.67 -1.41 -17.97
CA ALA A 48 -6.74 -1.26 -16.86
C ALA A 48 -5.44 -2.01 -17.14
N SER A 49 -4.34 -1.53 -16.57
CA SER A 49 -3.06 -2.23 -16.68
C SER A 49 -3.18 -3.65 -16.12
N LEU A 50 -2.65 -4.65 -16.84
CA LEU A 50 -2.55 -6.04 -16.35
C LEU A 50 -1.71 -6.15 -15.05
N ALA A 51 -0.92 -5.13 -14.72
CA ALA A 51 -0.16 -5.06 -13.48
C ALA A 51 -0.93 -4.43 -12.31
N GLY A 52 -2.12 -3.87 -12.54
CA GLY A 52 -2.93 -3.16 -11.54
C GLY A 52 -3.29 -4.04 -10.35
N GLY A 53 -3.96 -5.17 -10.57
CA GLY A 53 -4.37 -6.07 -9.49
C GLY A 53 -3.19 -6.58 -8.64
N ARG A 54 -2.03 -6.85 -9.25
CA ARG A 54 -0.81 -7.22 -8.51
C ARG A 54 -0.28 -6.09 -7.64
N ARG A 55 -0.35 -4.84 -8.13
CA ARG A 55 0.05 -3.64 -7.40
C ARG A 55 -0.86 -3.41 -6.19
N ASP A 56 -2.17 -3.51 -6.38
CA ASP A 56 -3.16 -3.26 -5.33
C ASP A 56 -3.09 -4.32 -4.24
N ALA A 57 -3.00 -5.60 -4.62
CA ALA A 57 -2.81 -6.69 -3.66
C ALA A 57 -1.52 -6.53 -2.85
N ARG A 58 -0.43 -6.08 -3.48
CA ARG A 58 0.83 -5.78 -2.80
C ARG A 58 0.69 -4.59 -1.84
N ALA A 59 -0.01 -3.54 -2.23
CA ALA A 59 -0.25 -2.37 -1.40
C ALA A 59 -1.07 -2.73 -0.15
N MET A 60 -2.12 -3.54 -0.29
CA MET A 60 -2.94 -4.02 0.82
C MET A 60 -2.11 -4.85 1.82
N ARG A 61 -1.29 -5.79 1.35
CA ARG A 61 -0.40 -6.58 2.22
C ARG A 61 0.55 -5.70 3.01
N ARG A 62 1.27 -4.79 2.33
CA ARG A 62 2.19 -3.85 3.00
C ARG A 62 1.48 -2.95 4.02
N ARG A 63 0.26 -2.49 3.74
CA ARG A 63 -0.53 -1.67 4.67
C ARG A 63 -0.87 -2.46 5.94
N ARG A 64 -1.35 -3.70 5.78
CA ARG A 64 -1.66 -4.60 6.90
C ARG A 64 -0.42 -4.88 7.75
N ASP A 65 0.70 -5.24 7.12
CA ASP A 65 1.92 -5.60 7.85
C ASP A 65 2.46 -4.41 8.66
N ARG A 66 2.48 -3.22 8.05
CA ARG A 66 2.88 -1.98 8.74
C ARG A 66 1.93 -1.61 9.88
N PHE A 67 0.62 -1.81 9.70
CA PHE A 67 -0.34 -1.56 10.77
C PHE A 67 -0.07 -2.47 11.98
N LYS A 68 0.11 -3.77 11.74
CA LYS A 68 0.45 -4.73 12.81
C LYS A 68 1.78 -4.41 13.48
N GLN A 69 2.81 -4.07 12.71
CA GLN A 69 4.11 -3.68 13.25
C GLN A 69 4.02 -2.44 14.14
N ARG A 70 3.31 -1.39 13.69
CA ARG A 70 3.11 -0.18 14.50
C ARG A 70 2.31 -0.45 15.76
N GLN A 71 1.25 -1.26 15.68
CA GLN A 71 0.44 -1.65 16.84
C GLN A 71 1.27 -2.43 17.86
N ALA A 72 2.05 -3.42 17.40
CA ALA A 72 2.93 -4.20 18.28
C ALA A 72 3.99 -3.31 18.94
N ALA A 73 4.60 -2.38 18.19
CA ALA A 73 5.59 -1.45 18.73
C ALA A 73 4.97 -0.51 19.78
N LEU A 74 3.78 0.06 19.49
CA LEU A 74 3.05 0.92 20.42
C LEU A 74 2.78 0.19 21.75
N LEU A 75 2.19 -1.01 21.68
CA LEU A 75 1.89 -1.79 22.88
C LEU A 75 3.16 -2.14 23.67
N LYS A 76 4.24 -2.55 22.98
CA LYS A 76 5.54 -2.81 23.61
C LYS A 76 6.03 -1.60 24.41
N TYR A 77 6.08 -0.42 23.79
CA TYR A 77 6.63 0.77 24.44
C TYR A 77 5.72 1.31 25.55
N LEU A 78 4.40 1.25 25.39
CA LEU A 78 3.48 1.63 26.47
C LEU A 78 3.60 0.70 27.68
N THR A 79 3.73 -0.62 27.47
CA THR A 79 3.97 -1.55 28.57
C THR A 79 5.31 -1.30 29.25
N LEU A 80 6.39 -1.08 28.50
CA LEU A 80 7.71 -0.76 29.07
C LEU A 80 7.70 0.54 29.90
N ALA A 81 6.95 1.54 29.46
CA ALA A 81 6.80 2.81 30.17
C ALA A 81 5.81 2.75 31.35
N GLY A 82 5.15 1.61 31.60
CA GLY A 82 4.16 1.45 32.67
C GLY A 82 2.79 2.05 32.38
N PHE A 83 2.52 2.47 31.13
CA PHE A 83 1.25 3.05 30.69
C PHE A 83 0.28 2.01 30.11
N PHE A 84 0.64 0.74 30.06
CA PHE A 84 -0.27 -0.32 29.59
C PHE A 84 0.01 -1.65 30.28
N PRO A 85 -1.02 -2.45 30.64
CA PRO A 85 -0.82 -3.72 31.33
C PRO A 85 0.09 -4.68 30.55
N ALA A 86 0.97 -5.38 31.28
CA ALA A 86 1.75 -6.48 30.71
C ALA A 86 0.94 -7.78 30.59
N ASP A 87 -0.06 -7.94 31.45
CA ASP A 87 -0.95 -9.09 31.53
C ASP A 87 -2.03 -9.08 30.44
N ASP A 88 -2.25 -10.21 29.79
CA ASP A 88 -3.16 -10.34 28.65
C ASP A 88 -4.64 -10.24 29.04
N GLU A 89 -5.01 -10.68 30.25
CA GLU A 89 -6.39 -10.58 30.74
C GLU A 89 -6.77 -9.12 31.01
N ALA A 90 -5.89 -8.38 31.69
CA ALA A 90 -6.03 -6.94 31.91
C ALA A 90 -6.09 -6.15 30.58
N ARG A 91 -5.32 -6.54 29.56
CA ARG A 91 -5.42 -5.90 28.23
C ARG A 91 -6.76 -6.15 27.56
N ARG A 92 -7.31 -7.37 27.65
CA ARG A 92 -8.62 -7.70 27.08
C ARG A 92 -9.74 -6.92 27.74
N ALA A 93 -9.66 -6.72 29.06
CA ALA A 93 -10.61 -5.88 29.78
C ALA A 93 -10.60 -4.43 29.26
N LEU A 94 -9.42 -3.86 29.00
CA LEU A 94 -9.31 -2.51 28.41
C LEU A 94 -9.85 -2.46 26.97
N ALA A 95 -9.67 -3.52 26.17
CA ALA A 95 -10.14 -3.58 24.79
C ALA A 95 -11.67 -3.59 24.67
N ALA A 96 -12.39 -3.90 25.75
CA ALA A 96 -13.85 -3.87 25.81
C ALA A 96 -14.41 -2.46 26.07
N LEU A 97 -13.57 -1.49 26.46
CA LEU A 97 -13.98 -0.12 26.74
C LEU A 97 -14.06 0.71 25.45
N ASP A 98 -14.97 1.69 25.41
CA ASP A 98 -15.07 2.62 24.27
C ASP A 98 -13.94 3.67 24.35
N PRO A 99 -13.01 3.71 23.36
CA PRO A 99 -11.94 4.68 23.35
C PRO A 99 -12.43 6.13 23.22
N TYR A 100 -13.59 6.39 22.62
CA TYR A 100 -14.11 7.75 22.46
C TYR A 100 -14.65 8.30 23.78
N GLU A 101 -15.40 7.51 24.54
CA GLU A 101 -15.86 7.91 25.88
C GLU A 101 -14.67 8.17 26.81
N LEU A 102 -13.67 7.29 26.79
CA LEU A 102 -12.45 7.46 27.58
C LEU A 102 -11.74 8.77 27.23
N ARG A 103 -11.61 9.10 25.93
CA ARG A 103 -10.98 10.34 25.48
C ARG A 103 -11.72 11.60 25.93
N THR A 104 -13.04 11.57 25.96
CA THR A 104 -13.85 12.69 26.47
C THR A 104 -13.64 12.86 27.97
N ARG A 105 -13.76 11.77 28.74
CA ARG A 105 -13.58 11.80 30.20
C ARG A 105 -12.20 12.29 30.62
N THR A 106 -11.15 11.93 29.86
CA THR A 106 -9.78 12.37 30.15
C THR A 106 -9.54 13.88 30.02
N LEU A 107 -10.50 14.64 29.48
CA LEU A 107 -10.40 16.11 29.45
C LEU A 107 -10.54 16.70 30.86
N ASP A 108 -11.35 16.06 31.71
CA ASP A 108 -11.71 16.56 33.04
C ASP A 108 -11.19 15.66 34.18
N GLU A 109 -10.93 14.38 33.90
CA GLU A 109 -10.52 13.38 34.88
C GLU A 109 -9.13 12.79 34.57
N VAL A 110 -8.32 12.55 35.61
CA VAL A 110 -7.06 11.79 35.45
C VAL A 110 -7.40 10.31 35.24
N CYS A 111 -7.15 9.79 34.05
CA CYS A 111 -7.20 8.35 33.79
C CYS A 111 -5.83 7.71 34.01
N THR A 112 -5.75 6.69 34.87
CA THR A 112 -4.56 5.85 35.01
C THR A 112 -4.81 4.50 34.36
N ALA A 113 -3.86 4.06 33.52
CA ALA A 113 -3.99 2.81 32.77
C ALA A 113 -3.72 1.56 33.64
N VAL A 114 -2.91 1.70 34.69
CA VAL A 114 -2.56 0.62 35.64
C VAL A 114 -2.19 1.26 36.98
N ARG A 115 -2.85 0.90 38.09
CA ARG A 115 -2.36 1.23 39.43
C ARG A 115 -1.30 0.20 39.85
N LYS A 116 -0.16 0.62 40.40
CA LYS A 116 0.81 -0.29 41.06
C LYS A 116 0.08 -1.04 42.20
N PRO A 117 0.26 -2.36 42.37
CA PRO A 117 -0.50 -3.12 43.35
C PRO A 117 0.04 -2.87 44.76
N SER A 118 -0.75 -2.21 45.60
CA SER A 118 -0.83 -2.54 47.02
C SER A 118 -2.16 -3.27 47.20
N SER A 119 -2.11 -4.61 47.16
CA SER A 119 -3.21 -5.56 47.44
C SER A 119 -4.60 -5.26 46.83
N GLY A 120 -4.96 -5.98 45.76
CA GLY A 120 -6.34 -6.06 45.25
C GLY A 120 -6.45 -5.89 43.73
N ALA A 121 -7.37 -6.66 43.12
CA ALA A 121 -7.64 -6.77 41.69
C ALA A 121 -7.73 -5.42 40.93
N PRO A 122 -7.43 -5.37 39.62
CA PRO A 122 -7.45 -4.14 38.84
C PRO A 122 -8.88 -3.60 38.74
N ALA A 123 -9.19 -2.57 39.52
CA ALA A 123 -10.42 -1.81 39.42
C ALA A 123 -10.10 -0.41 38.87
N PHE A 124 -10.84 0.00 37.83
CA PHE A 124 -10.87 1.38 37.35
C PHE A 124 -11.71 2.18 38.34
N VAL A 125 -11.06 2.84 39.30
CA VAL A 125 -11.74 3.65 40.32
C VAL A 125 -11.40 5.11 40.08
N PRO A 126 -12.39 6.04 40.05
CA PRO A 126 -12.11 7.47 39.96
C PRO A 126 -11.24 7.89 41.16
N ALA A 127 -10.13 8.58 40.89
CA ALA A 127 -9.34 9.20 41.93
C ALA A 127 -10.19 10.30 42.58
N ARG A 128 -10.69 10.07 43.79
CA ARG A 128 -11.29 11.14 44.59
C ARG A 128 -10.23 12.22 44.81
N ALA A 129 -10.56 13.44 44.37
CA ALA A 129 -9.79 14.64 44.69
C ALA A 129 -9.70 14.78 46.22
N ALA A 130 -8.48 15.00 46.70
CA ALA A 130 -8.20 15.49 48.05
C ALA A 130 -8.33 17.02 48.08
#